data_AF-A0A2Z5EF32-F1
#
_entry.id   AF-A0A2Z5EF32-F1
#
_cell.length_a   1.000
_cell.length_b   1.000
_cell.length_c   1.000
_cell.angle_alpha   90.00
_cell.angle_beta   90.00
_cell.angle_gamma   90.00
#
_symmetry.space_group_name_H-M   'P 1'
#
loop_
_entity.id
_entity.type
_entity.pdbx_description
1 polymer ?
#
loop_
_entity_poly.entity_id
_entity_poly.type
_entity_poly.pdbx_seq_one_letter_code
_entity_poly.pdbx_strand_id
1 'polypeptide(L)' 'MALNALGWVLGDDSRAERFLSLTGLTPEELRASLGEPTTLAAVLEFLCQHEPDLLGAADALGVSPQTLVAARERLGA' A
#
# COMPACT_ATOMS: atom_id res chain seq x y z
N MET A 1 -7.00 -0.41 -7.56
CA MET A 1 -6.53 0.72 -6.73
C MET A 1 -5.50 0.24 -5.72
N ALA A 2 -5.88 -0.42 -4.61
CA ALA A 2 -4.92 -0.90 -3.60
C ALA A 2 -3.87 -1.87 -4.16
N LEU A 3 -4.25 -2.78 -5.07
CA LEU A 3 -3.30 -3.68 -5.74
C LEU A 3 -2.30 -2.92 -6.65
N ASN A 4 -2.73 -1.83 -7.30
CA ASN A 4 -1.83 -0.99 -8.10
C ASN A 4 -0.88 -0.21 -7.20
N ALA A 5 -1.38 0.27 -6.06
CA ALA A 5 -0.56 0.92 -5.03
C ALA A 5 0.48 -0.05 -4.47
N LEU A 6 0.12 -1.33 -4.24
CA LEU A 6 1.07 -2.37 -3.87
C LEU A 6 2.13 -2.57 -4.96
N GLY A 7 1.74 -2.63 -6.23
CA GLY A 7 2.70 -2.70 -7.34
C GLY A 7 3.69 -1.53 -7.36
N TRP A 8 3.24 -0.32 -7.01
CA TRP A 8 4.11 0.84 -6.87
C TRP A 8 5.06 0.72 -5.68
N VAL A 9 4.57 0.29 -4.51
CA VAL A 9 5.40 0.03 -3.32
C VAL A 9 6.48 -1.00 -3.64
N LEU A 10 6.11 -2.12 -4.26
CA LEU A 10 7.03 -3.20 -4.62
C LEU A 10 7.95 -2.87 -5.82
N GLY A 11 7.70 -1.77 -6.53
CA GLY A 11 8.57 -1.30 -7.62
C GLY A 11 9.85 -0.62 -7.14
N ASP A 12 10.02 -0.42 -5.83
CA ASP A 12 11.22 0.14 -5.21
C ASP A 12 11.63 -0.72 -4.03
N ASP A 13 12.88 -1.19 -4.03
CA ASP A 13 13.37 -2.14 -3.03
C ASP A 13 13.34 -1.55 -1.60
N SER A 14 13.61 -0.25 -1.45
CA SER A 14 13.58 0.40 -0.14
C SER A 14 12.17 0.50 0.42
N ARG A 15 11.18 0.81 -0.43
CA ARG A 15 9.76 0.81 -0.03
C ARG A 15 9.28 -0.61 0.28
N ALA A 16 9.66 -1.60 -0.53
CA ALA A 16 9.30 -2.99 -0.34
C ALA A 16 9.85 -3.54 1.00
N GLU A 17 11.13 -3.34 1.28
CA GLU A 17 11.77 -3.76 2.53
C GLU A 17 11.11 -3.10 3.76
N ARG A 18 10.81 -1.80 3.68
CA ARG A 18 10.12 -1.08 4.75
C ARG A 18 8.70 -1.62 4.97
N PHE A 19 7.95 -1.87 3.90
CA PHE A 19 6.60 -2.42 3.98
C PHE A 19 6.57 -3.80 4.63
N LEU A 20 7.46 -4.72 4.21
CA LEU A 20 7.56 -6.05 4.81
C LEU A 20 8.00 -5.97 6.27
N SER A 21 8.94 -5.08 6.61
CA SER A 21 9.39 -4.88 7.99
C SER A 21 8.30 -4.36 8.91
N LEU A 22 7.41 -3.48 8.41
CA LEU A 22 6.30 -2.92 9.19
C LEU A 22 5.13 -3.89 9.34
N THR A 23 4.82 -4.67 8.29
CA THR A 23 3.72 -5.64 8.33
C THR A 23 4.11 -6.98 8.95
N GLY A 24 5.42 -7.27 9.03
CA GLY A 24 5.94 -8.56 9.48
C GLY A 24 5.73 -9.70 8.46
N LEU A 25 5.24 -9.37 7.26
CA LEU A 25 5.00 -10.35 6.20
C LEU A 25 6.30 -10.74 5.51
N THR A 26 6.41 -12.01 5.16
CA THR A 26 7.37 -12.48 4.16
C THR A 26 6.84 -12.24 2.74
N PRO A 27 7.71 -12.25 1.71
CA PRO A 27 7.28 -12.16 0.32
C PRO A 27 6.30 -13.28 -0.10
N GLU A 28 6.36 -14.44 0.55
CA GLU A 28 5.50 -15.59 0.24
C GLU A 28 4.10 -15.40 0.84
N GLU A 29 4.02 -14.97 2.10
CA GLU A 29 2.76 -14.61 2.77
C GLU A 29 2.07 -13.41 2.11
N LEU A 30 2.85 -12.42 1.66
CA LEU A 30 2.33 -11.30 0.90
C LEU A 30 1.66 -11.77 -0.40
N ARG A 31 2.30 -12.68 -1.15
CA ARG A 31 1.73 -13.24 -2.39
C ARG A 31 0.47 -14.05 -2.11
N ALA A 32 0.45 -14.83 -1.03
CA ALA A 32 -0.71 -15.61 -0.63
C ALA A 32 -1.91 -14.75 -0.22
N SER A 33 -1.66 -13.52 0.24
CA SER A 33 -2.68 -12.61 0.79
C SER A 33 -3.03 -11.42 -0.12
N LEU A 34 -2.61 -11.41 -1.39
CA LEU A 34 -2.88 -10.31 -2.34
C LEU A 34 -4.38 -10.00 -2.55
N GLY A 35 -5.25 -10.99 -2.31
CA GLY A 35 -6.70 -10.83 -2.40
C GLY A 35 -7.37 -10.40 -1.10
N GLU A 36 -6.64 -10.40 0.02
CA GLU A 36 -7.23 -10.17 1.33
C GLU A 36 -7.44 -8.66 1.59
N PRO A 37 -8.64 -8.24 2.01
CA PRO A 37 -8.93 -6.85 2.35
C PRO A 37 -7.94 -6.26 3.37
N THR A 38 -7.52 -7.07 4.34
CA THR A 38 -6.55 -6.67 5.38
C THR A 38 -5.19 -6.34 4.79
N THR A 39 -4.68 -7.13 3.85
CA THR A 39 -3.41 -6.85 3.16
C THR A 39 -3.51 -5.59 2.32
N LEU A 40 -4.61 -5.42 1.59
CA LEU A 40 -4.86 -4.22 0.80
C LEU A 40 -5.00 -2.96 1.67
N ALA A 41 -5.60 -3.08 2.86
CA ALA A 41 -5.68 -2.01 3.84
C ALA A 41 -4.28 -1.64 4.38
N ALA A 42 -3.46 -2.63 4.71
CA ALA A 42 -2.09 -2.41 5.22
C ALA A 42 -1.22 -1.64 4.20
N VAL A 43 -1.37 -1.90 2.90
CA VAL A 43 -0.68 -1.14 1.84
C VAL A 43 -1.09 0.33 1.86
N LEU A 44 -2.39 0.61 1.96
CA LEU A 44 -2.88 1.99 1.98
C LEU A 44 -2.50 2.70 3.29
N GLU A 45 -2.49 1.98 4.41
CA GLU A 45 -2.00 2.49 5.70
C GLU A 45 -0.52 2.86 5.64
N PHE A 46 0.32 1.98 5.09
CA PHE A 46 1.74 2.24 4.86
C PHE A 46 1.96 3.54 4.10
N LEU A 47 1.22 3.76 3.01
CA LEU A 47 1.29 5.00 2.24
C LEU A 47 0.83 6.20 3.06
N CYS A 48 -0.29 6.08 3.80
CA CYS A 48 -0.80 7.18 4.63
C CYS A 48 0.14 7.57 5.79
N GLN A 49 0.98 6.65 6.26
CA GLN A 49 1.96 6.92 7.33
C GLN A 49 3.19 7.71 6.85
N HIS A 50 3.39 7.85 5.54
CA HIS A 50 4.51 8.62 4.98
C HIS A 50 4.06 9.51 3.82
N GLU A 51 3.94 10.81 4.09
CA GLU A 51 3.42 11.79 3.12
C GLU A 51 4.13 11.77 1.75
N PRO A 52 5.48 11.68 1.64
CA PRO A 52 6.14 11.56 0.34
C PRO A 52 5.70 10.33 -0.47
N ASP A 53 5.47 9.20 0.20
CA ASP A 53 5.01 7.97 -0.46
C ASP A 53 3.55 8.10 -0.88
N LEU A 54 2.71 8.71 -0.03
CA LEU A 54 1.31 8.98 -0.36
C LEU A 54 1.20 9.84 -1.62
N LEU A 55 1.95 10.94 -1.68
CA LEU A 55 1.96 11.84 -2.83
C LEU A 55 2.53 11.14 -4.07
N GLY A 56 3.64 10.41 -3.94
CA GLY A 56 4.26 9.69 -5.06
C GLY A 56 3.39 8.57 -5.62
N ALA A 57 2.71 7.81 -4.76
CA ALA A 57 1.76 6.78 -5.19
C ALA A 57 0.54 7.41 -5.86
N ALA A 58 0.00 8.50 -5.30
CA ALA A 58 -1.14 9.21 -5.87
C ALA A 58 -0.84 9.74 -7.28
N ASP A 59 0.34 10.35 -7.46
CA ASP A 59 0.83 10.83 -8.75
C ASP A 59 0.99 9.69 -9.75
N ALA A 60 1.67 8.61 -9.36
CA ALA A 60 1.89 7.46 -10.23
C ALA A 60 0.58 6.73 -10.62
N LEU A 61 -0.43 6.74 -9.75
CA LEU A 61 -1.74 6.15 -10.01
C LEU A 61 -2.70 7.13 -10.73
N GLY A 62 -2.32 8.40 -10.91
CA GLY A 62 -3.16 9.42 -11.54
C GLY A 62 -4.39 9.79 -10.71
N VAL A 63 -4.31 9.72 -9.38
CA VAL A 63 -5.42 9.98 -8.46
C VAL A 63 -5.04 11.01 -7.40
N SER A 64 -6.03 11.53 -6.68
CA SER A 64 -5.74 12.38 -5.53
C SER A 64 -5.25 11.56 -4.33
N PRO A 65 -4.38 12.10 -3.46
CA PRO A 65 -4.00 11.48 -2.19
C PRO A 65 -5.22 11.12 -1.32
N GLN A 66 -6.24 11.98 -1.36
CA GLN A 66 -7.51 11.79 -0.63
C GLN A 66 -8.25 10.53 -1.09
N THR A 67 -8.11 10.13 -2.36
CA THR A 67 -8.68 8.89 -2.89
C THR A 67 -8.05 7.65 -2.25
N LEU A 68 -6.73 7.68 -1.99
CA LEU A 68 -6.02 6.59 -1.31
C LEU A 68 -6.44 6.49 0.16
N VAL A 69 -6.56 7.64 0.85
CA VAL A 69 -7.06 7.71 2.23
C VAL A 69 -8.49 7.18 2.32
N ALA A 70 -9.39 7.62 1.43
CA ALA A 70 -10.77 7.14 1.40
C ALA A 70 -10.86 5.63 1.09
N ALA A 71 -9.97 5.10 0.26
CA ALA A 71 -9.90 3.67 0.00
C ALA A 71 -9.46 2.87 1.25
N ARG A 72 -8.54 3.42 2.07
CA ARG A 72 -8.14 2.81 3.35
C ARG A 72 -9.32 2.72 4.32
N GLU A 73 -10.05 3.82 4.49
CA GLU A 73 -11.23 3.89 5.37
C GLU A 73 -12.32 2.88 4.97
N ARG A 74 -12.49 2.62 3.67
CA ARG A 74 -13.46 1.63 3.16
C ARG A 74 -13.04 0.17 3.39
N LEU A 75 -11.74 -0.09 3.58
CA LEU A 75 -11.21 -1.45 3.79
C LEU A 75 -10.98 -1.76 5.28
N GLY A 76 -10.81 -0.73 6.11
CA GLY A 76 -10.68 -0.86 7.57
C GLY A 76 -11.99 -0.78 8.36
N ALA A 77 -13.14 -0.69 7.67
CA ALA A 77 -14.48 -0.64 8.24
C ALA A 77 -15.18 -2.01 8.22
#